data_AF-A0A1C5D801-F1
#
_entry.id   AF-A0A1C5D801-F1
#
_cell.length_a   1.000
_cell.length_b   1.000
_cell.length_c   1.000
_cell.angle_alpha   90.00
_cell.angle_beta   90.00
_cell.angle_gamma   90.00
#
_symmetry.space_group_name_H-M   'P 1'
#
loop_
_entity.id
_entity.type
_entity.pdbx_description
1 polymer ?
#
loop_
_entity_poly.entity_id
_entity_poly.type
_entity_poly.pdbx_seq_one_letter_code
_entity_poly.pdbx_strand_id
1 'polypeptide(L)'
;GRPAVLLPDRLRPRQPVVRRLQATVTVTTEQALDGWRVEWTFPDGQRIGRVWDATVRQNGSRVTATAADYDRVVPARTAVAFGFTGTWTDADRAPDAFTLNGRRCA
;
A
#
# COMPACT_ATOMS: atom_id res chain seq x y z
N GLY A 1 49.36 9.07 -21.18
CA GLY A 1 48.04 9.50 -20.70
C GLY A 1 46.98 8.72 -21.44
N ARG A 2 46.04 8.08 -20.73
CA ARG A 2 44.93 7.35 -21.38
C ARG A 2 43.87 8.35 -21.83
N PRO A 3 43.32 8.23 -23.06
CA PRO A 3 42.23 9.09 -23.49
C PRO A 3 40.96 8.77 -22.69
N ALA A 4 40.28 9.81 -22.20
CA ALA A 4 38.96 9.74 -21.60
C ALA A 4 37.95 10.35 -22.56
N VAL A 5 36.86 9.62 -22.85
CA VAL A 5 35.74 10.13 -23.63
C VAL A 5 34.87 10.96 -22.68
N LEU A 6 34.83 12.28 -22.88
CA LEU A 6 33.89 13.17 -22.21
C LEU A 6 32.51 13.03 -22.87
N LEU A 7 31.59 12.33 -22.21
CA LEU A 7 30.18 12.34 -22.58
C LEU A 7 29.59 13.73 -22.29
N PRO A 8 28.79 14.33 -23.19
CA PRO A 8 28.16 15.62 -22.94
C PRO A 8 27.20 15.51 -21.75
N ASP A 9 27.24 16.50 -20.84
CA ASP A 9 26.51 16.57 -19.57
C ASP A 9 24.97 16.58 -19.71
N ARG A 10 24.44 16.47 -20.95
CA ARG A 10 23.02 16.61 -21.29
C ARG A 10 22.19 15.33 -21.25
N LEU A 11 22.76 14.21 -20.82
CA LEU A 11 22.05 12.93 -20.71
C LEU A 11 22.08 12.34 -19.29
N ARG A 12 22.18 13.17 -18.24
CA ARG A 12 21.84 12.67 -16.89
C ARG A 12 20.31 12.57 -16.82
N PRO A 13 19.72 11.35 -16.82
CA PRO A 13 18.29 11.23 -16.59
C PRO A 13 17.98 11.93 -15.26
N ARG A 14 16.96 12.79 -15.24
CA ARG A 14 16.45 13.33 -13.97
C ARG A 14 16.12 12.12 -13.10
N GLN A 15 16.83 11.98 -11.98
CA GLN A 15 16.55 10.89 -11.06
C GLN A 15 15.09 11.03 -10.59
N PRO A 16 14.31 9.95 -10.59
CA PRO A 16 12.94 10.02 -10.10
C PRO A 16 12.95 10.45 -8.63
N VAL A 17 12.15 11.45 -8.29
CA VAL A 17 12.08 11.96 -6.92
C VAL A 17 11.17 11.03 -6.11
N VAL A 18 11.77 10.23 -5.24
CA VAL A 18 11.00 9.37 -4.31
C VAL A 18 10.39 10.24 -3.21
N ARG A 19 9.07 10.15 -3.07
CA ARG A 19 8.27 10.87 -2.07
C ARG A 19 7.70 9.90 -1.06
N ARG A 20 7.21 10.42 0.08
CA ARG A 20 6.60 9.63 1.15
C ARG A 20 5.10 9.81 1.17
N LEU A 21 4.39 8.77 1.59
CA LEU A 21 2.96 8.79 1.89
C LEU A 21 2.70 8.11 3.24
N GLN A 22 1.57 8.45 3.85
CA GLN A 22 1.03 7.79 5.02
C GLN A 22 -0.49 7.65 4.84
N ALA A 23 -1.02 6.48 5.17
CA ALA A 23 -2.44 6.19 5.04
C ALA A 23 -2.96 5.33 6.19
N THR A 24 -4.26 5.45 6.44
CA THR A 24 -5.03 4.60 7.34
C THR A 24 -6.15 3.96 6.53
N VAL A 25 -6.35 2.66 6.72
CA VAL A 25 -7.45 1.89 6.11
C VAL A 25 -8.39 1.47 7.22
N THR A 26 -9.65 1.88 7.11
CA THR A 26 -10.72 1.51 8.04
C THR A 26 -11.56 0.41 7.42
N VAL A 27 -11.77 -0.67 8.17
CA VAL A 27 -12.63 -1.80 7.78
C VAL A 27 -13.90 -1.71 8.60
N THR A 28 -15.04 -1.53 7.93
CA THR A 28 -16.38 -1.62 8.52
C THR A 28 -17.08 -2.86 7.98
N THR A 29 -17.98 -3.42 8.77
CA THR A 29 -18.70 -4.65 8.41
C THR A 29 -20.09 -4.67 9.03
N GLU A 30 -21.09 -5.18 8.30
CA GLU A 30 -22.43 -5.40 8.85
C GLU A 30 -22.53 -6.72 9.65
N GLN A 31 -21.61 -7.64 9.40
CA GLN A 31 -21.55 -8.97 10.03
C GLN A 31 -20.30 -9.09 10.89
N ALA A 32 -20.36 -9.89 11.95
CA ALA A 32 -19.16 -10.17 12.74
C ALA A 32 -18.12 -10.90 11.88
N LEU A 33 -16.84 -10.56 12.08
CA LEU A 33 -15.70 -11.19 11.43
C LEU A 33 -14.87 -11.96 12.45
N ASP A 34 -14.43 -13.17 12.10
CA ASP A 34 -13.37 -13.91 12.78
C ASP A 34 -12.16 -14.03 11.82
N GLY A 35 -11.47 -12.90 11.68
CA GLY A 35 -10.41 -12.70 10.72
C GLY A 35 -10.88 -11.86 9.52
N TRP A 36 -9.98 -10.96 9.12
CA TRP A 36 -10.17 -10.11 7.97
C TRP A 36 -8.92 -10.08 7.10
N ARG A 37 -9.15 -10.02 5.80
CA ARG A 37 -8.17 -9.85 4.75
C ARG A 37 -8.67 -8.76 3.82
N VAL A 38 -7.93 -7.66 3.75
CA VAL A 38 -8.19 -6.57 2.82
C VAL A 38 -7.22 -6.66 1.65
N GLU A 39 -7.73 -6.58 0.43
CA GLU A 39 -6.90 -6.52 -0.78
C GLU A 39 -7.25 -5.34 -1.66
N TRP A 40 -6.21 -4.73 -2.22
CA TRP A 40 -6.32 -3.65 -3.20
C TRP A 40 -5.12 -3.66 -4.16
N THR A 41 -5.20 -2.81 -5.17
CA THR A 41 -4.10 -2.60 -6.13
C THR A 41 -3.71 -1.12 -6.13
N PHE A 42 -2.43 -0.84 -6.00
CA PHE A 42 -1.88 0.50 -6.18
C PHE A 42 -1.79 0.87 -7.67
N PRO A 43 -2.37 2.00 -8.11
CA PRO A 43 -2.38 2.37 -9.51
C PRO A 43 -1.04 2.92 -10.02
N ASP A 44 -0.21 3.47 -9.14
CA ASP A 44 0.94 4.30 -9.53
C ASP A 44 2.27 3.79 -8.96
N GLY A 45 2.36 2.48 -8.72
CA GLY A 45 3.60 1.84 -8.28
C GLY A 45 4.01 2.19 -6.84
N GLN A 46 3.07 2.69 -6.02
CA GLN A 46 3.34 2.97 -4.61
C GLN A 46 3.87 1.73 -3.88
N ARG A 47 4.78 1.93 -2.93
CA ARG A 47 5.43 0.86 -2.16
C ARG A 47 5.20 1.05 -0.67
N ILE A 48 4.72 0.00 -0.01
CA ILE A 48 4.53 0.00 1.44
C ILE A 48 5.87 -0.22 2.13
N GLY A 49 6.14 0.56 3.17
CA GLY A 49 7.35 0.51 3.99
C GLY A 49 7.08 -0.03 5.39
N ARG A 50 6.50 0.78 6.28
CA ARG A 50 6.14 0.36 7.65
C ARG A 50 4.64 0.21 7.80
N VAL A 51 4.23 -0.74 8.61
CA VAL A 51 2.83 -1.07 8.87
C VAL A 51 2.62 -1.23 10.37
N TRP A 52 1.43 -0.92 10.84
CA TRP A 52 0.93 -1.19 12.19
C TRP A 52 -0.50 -1.71 12.11
N ASP A 53 -0.93 -2.47 13.12
CA ASP A 53 -2.27 -3.07 13.24
C ASP A 53 -2.70 -4.02 12.10
N ALA A 54 -1.72 -4.47 11.30
CA ALA A 54 -1.92 -5.49 10.27
C ALA A 54 -0.59 -6.18 9.90
N THR A 55 -0.70 -7.37 9.32
CA THR A 55 0.39 -7.95 8.51
C THR A 55 0.11 -7.68 7.04
N VAL A 56 1.07 -7.08 6.32
CA VAL A 56 0.89 -6.72 4.91
C VAL A 56 1.92 -7.41 4.04
N ARG A 57 1.46 -7.93 2.90
CA ARG A 57 2.31 -8.38 1.79
C ARG A 57 1.98 -7.61 0.53
N GLN A 58 3.00 -7.15 -0.18
CA GLN A 58 2.86 -6.48 -1.46
C GLN A 58 3.62 -7.25 -2.54
N ASN A 59 2.94 -7.63 -3.62
CA ASN A 59 3.54 -8.24 -4.81
C ASN A 59 3.19 -7.40 -6.04
N GLY A 60 4.20 -6.76 -6.65
CA GLY A 60 3.94 -5.75 -7.68
C GLY A 60 3.05 -4.64 -7.11
N SER A 61 1.95 -4.34 -7.79
CA SER A 61 0.96 -3.36 -7.32
C SER A 61 -0.09 -3.95 -6.36
N ARG A 62 -0.23 -5.28 -6.28
CA ARG A 62 -1.23 -5.93 -5.41
C ARG A 62 -0.77 -5.94 -3.96
N VAL A 63 -1.67 -5.52 -3.07
CA VAL A 63 -1.47 -5.53 -1.63
C VAL A 63 -2.49 -6.44 -0.96
N THR A 64 -2.04 -7.26 -0.02
CA THR A 64 -2.87 -8.05 0.88
C THR A 64 -2.53 -7.67 2.32
N ALA A 65 -3.48 -7.11 3.05
CA ALA A 65 -3.41 -6.86 4.48
C ALA A 65 -4.26 -7.90 5.22
N THR A 66 -3.70 -8.51 6.26
CA THR A 66 -4.39 -9.47 7.12
C THR A 66 -4.36 -8.99 8.57
N ALA A 67 -5.41 -9.35 9.31
CA ALA A 67 -5.55 -9.03 10.72
C ALA A 67 -4.30 -9.34 11.53
N ALA A 68 -3.93 -8.43 12.44
CA ALA A 68 -3.09 -8.78 13.57
C ALA A 68 -3.89 -9.66 14.54
N ASP A 69 -3.21 -10.52 15.30
CA ASP A 69 -3.89 -11.50 16.17
C ASP A 69 -4.81 -10.86 17.20
N TYR A 70 -4.45 -9.67 17.72
CA TYR A 70 -5.22 -8.96 18.73
C TYR A 70 -6.49 -8.26 18.18
N ASP A 71 -6.55 -8.00 16.88
CA ASP A 71 -7.63 -7.27 16.20
C ASP A 71 -8.37 -8.14 15.16
N ARG A 72 -8.27 -9.47 15.33
CA ARG A 72 -8.84 -10.45 14.42
C ARG A 72 -10.36 -10.49 14.44
N VAL A 73 -10.95 -10.37 15.64
CA VAL A 73 -12.41 -10.45 15.83
C VAL A 73 -13.00 -9.05 15.77
N VAL A 74 -13.92 -8.83 14.83
CA VAL A 74 -14.61 -7.55 14.65
C VAL A 74 -16.10 -7.78 14.83
N PRO A 75 -16.75 -7.22 15.85
CA PRO A 75 -18.20 -7.30 16.00
C PRO A 75 -18.95 -6.75 14.78
N ALA A 76 -20.22 -7.16 14.65
CA ALA A 76 -21.09 -6.59 13.63
C ALA A 76 -21.26 -5.08 13.85
N ARG A 77 -21.25 -4.31 12.77
CA ARG A 77 -21.46 -2.84 12.74
C ARG A 77 -20.41 -2.04 13.51
N THR A 78 -19.24 -2.62 13.75
CA THR A 78 -18.07 -1.91 14.29
C THR A 78 -16.99 -1.74 13.24
N ALA A 79 -15.89 -1.09 13.62
CA ALA A 79 -14.76 -0.84 12.75
C ALA A 79 -13.45 -1.30 13.38
N VAL A 80 -12.51 -1.69 12.54
CA VAL A 80 -11.08 -1.82 12.86
C VAL A 80 -10.30 -0.96 11.87
N ALA A 81 -9.12 -0.49 12.26
CA ALA A 81 -8.26 0.26 11.37
C ALA A 81 -6.82 -0.23 11.45
N PHE A 82 -6.13 -0.13 10.32
CA PHE A 82 -4.68 -0.32 10.26
C PHE A 82 -4.06 0.80 9.43
N GLY A 83 -2.75 1.00 9.56
CA GLY A 83 -2.09 2.04 8.81
C GLY A 83 -0.71 1.65 8.31
N PHE A 84 -0.20 2.46 7.39
CA PHE A 84 1.11 2.27 6.83
C PHE A 84 1.75 3.59 6.39
N THR A 85 3.08 3.57 6.32
CA THR A 85 3.87 4.55 5.56
C THR A 85 4.45 3.88 4.32
N GLY A 86 4.66 4.66 3.27
CA GLY A 86 5.17 4.15 2.00
C GLY A 86 5.84 5.22 1.15
N THR A 87 6.15 4.85 -0.08
CA THR A 87 6.76 5.73 -1.08
C THR A 87 6.04 5.70 -2.41
N TRP A 88 6.19 6.77 -3.17
CA TRP A 88 5.73 6.91 -4.55
C TRP A 88 6.73 7.76 -5.35
N THR A 89 6.57 7.84 -6.67
CA THR A 89 7.54 8.52 -7.55
C THR A 89 6.86 9.50 -8.50
N ASP A 90 6.02 9.01 -9.41
CA ASP A 90 5.42 9.84 -10.46
C ASP A 90 4.02 10.35 -10.09
N ALA A 91 3.19 9.46 -9.51
CA ALA A 91 1.84 9.78 -9.09
C ALA A 91 1.48 9.01 -7.80
N ASP A 92 0.44 9.48 -7.11
CA ASP A 92 -0.07 8.90 -5.87
C ASP A 92 -1.61 8.85 -5.86
N ARG A 93 -2.21 8.19 -6.86
CA ARG A 93 -3.66 7.99 -6.86
C ARG A 93 -4.05 6.93 -5.84
N ALA A 94 -5.14 7.18 -5.13
CA ALA A 94 -5.74 6.20 -4.25
C ALA A 94 -6.27 4.99 -5.05
N PRO A 95 -6.28 3.78 -4.46
CA PRO A 95 -6.95 2.63 -5.03
C PRO A 95 -8.45 2.90 -5.21
N ASP A 96 -9.04 2.41 -6.30
CA ASP A 96 -10.44 2.55 -6.65
C ASP A 96 -11.32 1.39 -6.16
N ALA A 97 -10.71 0.25 -5.84
CA ALA A 97 -11.40 -0.94 -5.39
C ALA A 97 -10.66 -1.66 -4.27
N PHE A 98 -11.44 -2.11 -3.29
CA PHE A 98 -11.00 -2.95 -2.19
C PHE A 98 -11.84 -4.22 -2.14
N THR A 99 -11.26 -5.30 -1.64
CA THR A 99 -12.04 -6.47 -1.22
C THR A 99 -11.78 -6.78 0.24
N LEU A 100 -12.84 -7.20 0.95
CA LEU A 100 -12.80 -7.71 2.31
C LEU A 100 -13.18 -9.19 2.28
N ASN A 101 -12.26 -10.07 2.67
CA ASN A 101 -12.45 -11.52 2.64
C ASN A 101 -12.91 -12.04 1.26
N GLY A 102 -12.49 -11.37 0.18
CA GLY A 102 -12.81 -11.72 -1.21
C GLY A 102 -14.12 -11.13 -1.74
N ARG A 103 -14.89 -10.41 -0.91
CA ARG A 103 -16.06 -9.64 -1.33
C ARG A 103 -15.66 -8.21 -1.64
N ARG A 104 -16.15 -7.64 -2.74
CA ARG A 104 -15.89 -6.21 -3.05
C ARG A 104 -16.52 -5.31 -2.00
N CYS A 105 -15.77 -4.30 -1.58
CA CYS A 105 -16.30 -3.20 -0.78
C CYS A 105 -17.09 -2.24 -1.69
N ALA A 106 -18.12 -1.60 -1.13
CA ALA A 106 -18.96 -0.62 -1.80
C ALA A 106 -18.59 0.81 -1.35
#